data_AF-A0A151T929-F1
#
_entry.id   AF-A0A151T929-F1
#
_cell.length_a   1.000
_cell.length_b   1.000
_cell.length_c   1.000
_cell.angle_alpha   90.00
_cell.angle_beta   90.00
_cell.angle_gamma   90.00
#
_symmetry.space_group_name_H-M   'P 1'
#
loop_
_entity.id
_entity.type
_entity.pdbx_description
1 polymer ?
#
loop_
_entity_poly.entity_id
_entity_poly.type
_entity_poly.pdbx_seq_one_letter_code
_entity_poly.pdbx_strand_id
1 'polypeptide(L)' 'MIKKAYKERMTELKEEIRLNKVEKRKKKEEREKKKQENIIRSGTKFQKITNPNTLKKIAKSKQRKQLRVVPDELLRK' A
#
# COMPACT_ATOMS: atom_id res chain seq x y z
N MET A 1 -14.15 -42.29 -12.85
CA MET A 1 -13.10 -41.73 -11.97
C MET A 1 -12.55 -40.39 -12.48
N ILE A 2 -12.12 -40.29 -13.74
CA ILE A 2 -11.50 -39.06 -14.31
C ILE A 2 -12.42 -37.81 -14.25
N LYS A 3 -13.71 -37.93 -14.57
CA LYS A 3 -14.66 -36.81 -14.52
C LYS A 3 -14.89 -36.27 -13.09
N LYS A 4 -14.71 -37.10 -12.06
CA LYS A 4 -14.89 -36.71 -10.65
C LYS A 4 -13.68 -35.90 -10.17
N ALA A 5 -12.47 -36.43 -10.40
CA ALA A 5 -11.21 -35.74 -10.11
C ALA A 5 -11.10 -34.38 -10.85
N TYR A 6 -11.59 -34.30 -12.09
CA TYR A 6 -11.63 -33.03 -12.83
C TYR A 6 -12.57 -32.01 -12.17
N LYS A 7 -13.75 -32.43 -11.70
CA LYS A 7 -14.68 -31.54 -11.00
C LYS A 7 -14.11 -31.05 -9.68
N GLU A 8 -13.47 -31.93 -8.92
CA GLU A 8 -12.81 -31.61 -7.64
C GLU A 8 -11.67 -30.59 -7.83
N ARG A 9 -10.81 -30.80 -8.83
CA ARG A 9 -9.76 -29.83 -9.19
C ARG A 9 -10.33 -28.48 -9.63
N MET A 10 -11.44 -28.49 -10.37
CA MET A 10 -12.11 -27.26 -10.79
C MET A 10 -12.73 -26.51 -9.61
N THR A 11 -13.24 -27.20 -8.59
CA THR A 11 -13.75 -26.58 -7.37
C THR A 11 -12.62 -25.99 -6.53
N GLU A 12 -11.53 -26.74 -6.32
CA GLU A 12 -10.33 -26.26 -5.61
C GLU A 12 -9.77 -25.00 -6.26
N LEU A 13 -9.62 -25.00 -7.59
CA LEU A 13 -9.08 -23.86 -8.33
C LEU A 13 -10.01 -22.62 -8.22
N LYS A 14 -11.32 -22.82 -8.21
CA LYS A 14 -12.29 -21.72 -7.99
C LYS A 14 -12.22 -21.19 -6.56
N GLU A 15 -12.04 -22.05 -5.57
CA GLU A 15 -11.89 -21.65 -4.17
C GLU A 15 -10.59 -20.87 -3.95
N GLU A 16 -9.48 -21.33 -4.52
CA GLU A 16 -8.19 -20.63 -4.46
C GLU A 16 -8.29 -19.24 -5.10
N ILE A 17 -8.95 -19.11 -6.27
CA ILE A 17 -9.21 -17.81 -6.90
C ILE A 17 -10.05 -16.91 -5.98
N ARG A 18 -11.05 -17.46 -5.30
CA ARG A 18 -11.90 -16.70 -4.37
C ARG A 18 -11.09 -16.20 -3.18
N LEU A 19 -10.27 -17.05 -2.55
CA LEU A 19 -9.39 -16.68 -1.43
C LEU A 19 -8.42 -15.58 -1.86
N ASN A 20 -7.75 -15.74 -2.99
CA ASN A 20 -6.83 -14.74 -3.55
C ASN A 20 -7.51 -13.39 -3.79
N LYS A 21 -8.76 -13.37 -4.27
CA LYS A 21 -9.54 -12.13 -4.44
C LYS A 21 -9.85 -11.47 -3.10
N VAL A 22 -10.24 -12.25 -2.10
CA VAL A 22 -10.52 -11.74 -0.74
C VAL A 22 -9.25 -11.17 -0.10
N GLU A 23 -8.12 -11.86 -0.20
CA GLU A 23 -6.84 -11.35 0.31
C GLU A 23 -6.42 -10.05 -0.35
N LYS A 24 -6.59 -9.93 -1.68
CA LYS A 24 -6.30 -8.69 -2.40
C LYS A 24 -7.16 -7.53 -1.89
N ARG A 25 -8.45 -7.78 -1.59
CA ARG A 25 -9.35 -6.78 -0.99
C ARG A 25 -8.89 -6.37 0.41
N LYS A 26 -8.60 -7.34 1.29
CA LYS A 26 -8.07 -7.09 2.64
C LYS A 26 -6.77 -6.28 2.62
N LYS A 27 -5.82 -6.64 1.76
CA LYS A 27 -4.55 -5.90 1.60
C LYS A 27 -4.77 -4.47 1.10
N LYS A 28 -5.79 -4.23 0.26
CA LYS A 28 -6.15 -2.88 -0.19
C LYS A 28 -6.75 -2.07 0.96
N GLU A 29 -7.70 -2.62 1.69
CA GLU A 29 -8.34 -1.99 2.85
C GLU A 29 -7.31 -1.63 3.93
N GLU A 30 -6.38 -2.54 4.23
CA GLU A 30 -5.32 -2.30 5.21
C GLU A 30 -4.40 -1.14 4.77
N ARG A 31 -4.05 -1.05 3.49
CA ARG A 31 -3.27 0.06 2.93
C ARG A 31 -4.02 1.39 3.02
N GLU A 32 -5.32 1.39 2.73
CA GLU A 32 -6.15 2.59 2.82
C GLU A 32 -6.30 3.07 4.27
N LYS A 33 -6.54 2.16 5.22
CA LYS A 33 -6.56 2.47 6.66
C LYS A 33 -5.23 3.05 7.14
N LYS A 34 -4.11 2.39 6.84
CA LYS A 34 -2.77 2.92 7.17
C LYS A 34 -2.52 4.29 6.56
N LYS A 35 -3.00 4.53 5.34
CA LYS A 35 -2.87 5.85 4.69
C LYS A 35 -3.71 6.91 5.41
N GLN A 36 -4.96 6.60 5.77
CA GLN A 36 -5.83 7.50 6.53
C GLN A 36 -5.28 7.80 7.91
N GLU A 37 -4.83 6.77 8.65
CA GLU A 37 -4.16 6.91 9.95
C GLU A 37 -2.91 7.78 9.85
N ASN A 38 -2.10 7.57 8.81
CA ASN A 38 -0.92 8.39 8.58
C ASN A 38 -1.29 9.86 8.32
N ILE A 39 -2.33 10.13 7.52
CA ILE A 39 -2.83 11.49 7.27
C ILE A 39 -3.30 12.15 8.57
N ILE A 40 -4.06 11.43 9.39
CA ILE A 40 -4.54 11.93 10.69
C ILE A 40 -3.36 12.21 11.62
N ARG A 41 -2.39 11.29 11.69
CA ARG A 41 -1.20 11.42 12.54
C ARG A 41 -0.27 12.54 12.10
N SER A 42 -0.12 12.78 10.80
CA SER A 42 0.74 13.84 10.26
C SER A 42 0.07 15.22 10.25
N GLY A 43 -1.24 15.31 10.43
CA GLY A 43 -2.02 16.56 10.40
C GLY A 43 -2.09 17.24 9.02
N THR A 44 -1.16 16.92 8.11
CA THR A 44 -1.06 17.42 6.74
C THR A 44 -1.20 16.30 5.72
N LYS A 45 -1.57 16.65 4.49
CA LYS A 45 -1.64 15.73 3.33
C LYS A 45 -0.26 15.17 2.91
N PHE A 46 0.83 15.65 3.50
CA PHE A 46 2.20 15.30 3.15
C PHE A 46 2.83 14.34 4.16
N GLN A 47 3.57 13.36 3.66
CA GLN A 47 4.35 12.47 4.52
C GLN A 47 5.66 13.16 4.92
N LYS A 48 5.90 13.33 6.23
CA LYS A 48 7.17 13.83 6.73
C LYS A 48 8.22 12.71 6.64
N ILE A 49 9.22 12.88 5.78
CA ILE A 49 10.38 11.98 5.68
C ILE A 49 11.53 12.61 6.44
N THR A 50 11.83 12.12 7.64
CA THR A 50 12.92 12.63 8.48
C THR A 50 14.22 11.84 8.36
N ASN A 51 14.18 10.61 7.82
CA ASN A 51 15.38 9.77 7.73
C ASN A 51 16.31 10.21 6.58
N PRO A 52 17.58 10.54 6.87
CA PRO A 52 18.52 11.07 5.88
C PRO A 52 18.88 10.05 4.80
N ASN A 53 18.89 8.75 5.11
CA ASN A 53 19.20 7.69 4.13
C ASN A 53 18.08 7.55 3.09
N THR A 54 16.82 7.70 3.51
CA THR A 54 15.68 7.70 2.58
C THR A 54 15.64 8.94 1.71
N LEU A 55 15.96 10.12 2.26
CA LEU A 55 16.06 11.36 1.49
C LEU A 55 17.15 11.27 0.42
N LYS A 56 18.33 10.76 0.77
CA LYS A 56 19.45 10.54 -0.17
C LYS A 56 19.08 9.59 -1.30
N LYS A 57 18.33 8.51 -1.02
CA LYS A 57 17.85 7.56 -2.04
C LYS A 57 16.84 8.21 -2.99
N ILE A 58 15.84 8.93 -2.47
CA ILE A 58 14.80 9.56 -3.28
C ILE A 58 15.36 10.72 -4.11
N ALA A 59 16.29 11.52 -3.55
CA ALA A 59 16.95 12.61 -4.25
C ALA A 59 17.76 12.17 -5.48
N LYS A 60 18.26 10.93 -5.49
CA LYS A 60 18.97 10.33 -6.63
C LYS A 60 18.05 9.64 -7.64
N SER A 61 16.76 9.49 -7.32
CA SER A 61 15.79 8.77 -8.14
C SER A 61 15.02 9.70 -9.09
N LYS A 62 14.31 9.10 -10.06
CA LYS A 62 13.34 9.82 -10.92
C LYS A 62 12.20 10.48 -10.11
N GLN A 63 11.98 10.04 -8.87
CA GLN A 63 10.94 10.55 -7.97
C GLN A 63 11.39 11.78 -7.16
N ARG A 64 12.59 12.34 -7.40
CA ARG A 64 13.08 13.55 -6.72
C ARG A 64 12.06 14.71 -6.71
N LYS A 65 11.24 14.84 -7.76
CA LYS A 65 10.18 15.87 -7.87
C LYS A 65 9.03 15.70 -6.85
N GLN A 66 8.92 14.53 -6.21
CA GLN A 66 7.95 14.26 -5.14
C GLN A 66 8.44 14.79 -3.78
N LEU A 67 9.75 14.99 -3.61
CA LEU A 67 10.28 15.74 -2.47
C LEU A 67 10.05 17.22 -2.72
N ARG A 68 9.03 17.77 -2.08
CA ARG A 68 8.85 19.21 -1.99
C ARG A 68 9.32 19.66 -0.63
N VAL A 69 10.12 20.73 -0.61
CA VAL A 69 10.39 21.45 0.63
C VAL A 69 9.07 22.08 1.02
N VAL A 70 8.48 21.60 2.10
CA VAL A 70 7.24 22.15 2.65
C VAL A 70 7.67 23.26 3.60
N PRO A 71 7.15 24.49 3.45
CA PRO A 71 7.41 25.57 4.40
C PRO A 71 7.10 25.14 5.83
N ASP A 72 7.95 25.53 6.78
CA ASP A 72 7.81 25.16 8.20
C ASP A 72 6.49 25.67 8.80
N GLU A 73 5.86 26.67 8.18
CA GLU A 73 4.54 27.18 8.54
C GLU A 73 3.43 26.14 8.44
N LEU A 74 3.51 25.23 7.48
CA LEU A 74 2.56 24.13 7.32
C LEU A 74 2.90 22.93 8.24
N LEU A 75 4.03 22.99 8.94
CA LEU A 75 4.49 21.98 9.90
C LEU A 75 4.23 22.41 11.35
N ARG A 76 3.60 23.57 11.58
CA ARG A 76 3.21 24.03 12.91
C ARG A 76 2.08 23.14 13.46
N LYS A 77 2.26 22.69 14.69
CA LYS A 77 1.32 21.90 15.46
C LYS A 77 0.46 22.81 16.33
#